data_AF-A0A060BM38-F1
#
_entry.id   AF-A0A060BM38-F1
#
_cell.length_a   1.000
_cell.length_b   1.000
_cell.length_c   1.000
_cell.angle_alpha   90.00
_cell.angle_beta   90.00
_cell.angle_gamma   90.00
#
_symmetry.space_group_name_H-M   'P 1'
#
loop_
_entity.id
_entity.type
_entity.pdbx_description
1 polymer ?
#
loop_
_entity_poly.entity_id
_entity_poly.type
_entity_poly.pdbx_seq_one_letter_code
_entity_poly.pdbx_strand_id
1 'polypeptide(L)'
;KPEGAEQFGNAIYIANHQNNYDMITASNIVLPPTVTVGKKSLAWIPFFGQLYWLTGNLLIDRNNRTKAHGTIAEVVHQFRRRTISFWMFPEGTRSRGRGLLPFKTGAFH
;
A
#
# COMPACT_ATOMS: atom_id res chain seq x y z
N LYS A 1 9.09 -11.52 13.70
CA LYS A 1 8.57 -10.17 14.01
C LYS A 1 9.46 -9.57 15.09
N PRO A 2 9.70 -8.24 15.12
CA PRO A 2 10.46 -7.60 16.19
C PRO A 2 9.82 -7.87 17.56
N GLU A 3 10.62 -7.91 18.61
CA GLU A 3 10.10 -8.00 19.98
C GLU A 3 9.26 -6.76 20.31
N GLY A 4 8.12 -6.94 20.97
CA GLY A 4 7.19 -5.85 21.30
C GLY A 4 6.35 -5.33 20.13
N ALA A 5 6.40 -5.96 18.95
CA ALA A 5 5.69 -5.50 17.75
C ALA A 5 4.16 -5.39 17.92
N GLU A 6 3.58 -6.17 18.83
CA GLU A 6 2.15 -6.13 19.20
C GLU A 6 1.74 -4.81 19.87
N GLN A 7 2.71 -4.06 20.43
CA GLN A 7 2.50 -2.78 21.12
C GLN A 7 2.63 -1.60 20.16
N PHE A 8 3.12 -1.83 18.94
CA PHE A 8 3.14 -0.79 17.92
C PHE A 8 1.70 -0.49 17.52
N GLY A 9 1.32 0.79 17.56
CA GLY A 9 0.04 1.24 17.02
C GLY A 9 0.03 1.14 15.50
N ASN A 10 -0.54 2.15 14.84
CA ASN A 10 -0.54 2.18 13.39
C ASN A 10 0.89 2.35 12.84
N ALA A 11 1.22 1.57 11.81
CA ALA A 11 2.52 1.59 11.15
C ALA A 11 2.41 1.85 9.65
N ILE A 12 3.50 2.34 9.06
CA ILE A 12 3.69 2.42 7.61
C ILE A 12 4.83 1.47 7.24
N TYR A 13 4.49 0.36 6.58
CA TYR A 13 5.45 -0.57 6.01
C TYR A 13 5.88 -0.09 4.63
N ILE A 14 7.18 0.02 4.42
CA ILE A 14 7.76 0.43 3.15
C ILE A 14 8.57 -0.73 2.59
N ALA A 15 8.30 -1.11 1.35
CA ALA A 15 9.05 -2.13 0.64
C ALA A 15 9.31 -1.74 -0.81
N ASN A 16 10.34 -2.34 -1.40
CA ASN A 16 10.55 -2.31 -2.84
C ASN A 16 9.49 -3.16 -3.56
N HIS A 17 9.14 -2.78 -4.79
CA HIS A 17 8.15 -3.54 -5.59
C HIS A 17 8.88 -4.26 -6.73
N GLN A 18 8.96 -5.58 -6.68
CA GLN A 18 9.64 -6.40 -7.67
C GLN A 18 8.69 -6.91 -8.76
N ASN A 19 7.55 -7.49 -8.36
CA ASN A 19 6.62 -8.13 -9.29
C ASN A 19 5.17 -8.18 -8.73
N ASN A 20 4.25 -8.83 -9.45
CA ASN A 20 2.84 -8.90 -9.04
C ASN A 20 2.60 -9.79 -7.82
N TYR A 21 3.49 -10.75 -7.56
CA TYR A 21 3.39 -11.72 -6.47
C TYR A 21 3.89 -11.17 -5.14
N ASP A 22 4.46 -9.96 -5.10
CA ASP A 22 4.94 -9.33 -3.86
C ASP A 22 3.86 -9.35 -2.79
N MET A 23 2.61 -9.03 -3.16
CA MET A 23 1.46 -9.06 -2.24
C MET A 23 1.20 -10.42 -1.60
N ILE A 24 1.52 -11.52 -2.28
CA ILE A 24 1.31 -12.88 -1.78
C ILE A 24 2.55 -13.32 -1.00
N THR A 25 3.71 -13.21 -1.64
CA THR A 25 5.00 -13.69 -1.14
C THR A 25 5.49 -12.95 0.11
N ALA A 26 5.20 -11.65 0.23
CA ALA A 26 5.63 -10.81 1.35
C ALA A 26 4.49 -10.47 2.33
N SER A 27 3.29 -11.04 2.16
CA SER A 27 2.13 -10.78 3.03
C SER A 27 2.40 -11.05 4.52
N ASN A 28 3.13 -12.12 4.83
CA ASN A 28 3.44 -12.50 6.21
C ASN A 28 4.49 -11.61 6.89
N ILE A 29 5.09 -10.67 6.16
CA ILE A 29 6.09 -9.74 6.69
C ILE A 29 5.41 -8.58 7.45
N VAL A 30 4.17 -8.22 7.07
CA VAL A 30 3.41 -7.14 7.71
C VAL A 30 2.48 -7.66 8.82
N LEU A 31 2.18 -6.81 9.81
CA LEU A 31 1.27 -7.18 10.90
C LEU A 31 -0.19 -6.88 10.55
N PRO A 32 -1.14 -7.76 10.86
CA PRO A 32 -2.55 -7.43 10.73
C PRO A 32 -2.97 -6.41 11.81
N PRO A 33 -3.92 -5.49 11.51
CA PRO A 33 -4.54 -5.25 10.21
C PRO A 33 -3.71 -4.29 9.34
N THR A 34 -3.26 -4.75 8.18
CA THR A 34 -2.52 -3.94 7.18
C THR A 34 -3.27 -3.91 5.85
N VAL A 35 -3.38 -2.72 5.27
CA VAL A 35 -3.97 -2.50 3.94
C VAL A 35 -2.94 -1.90 2.98
N THR A 36 -3.20 -2.01 1.67
CA THR A 36 -2.33 -1.50 0.60
C THR A 36 -3.04 -0.44 -0.23
N VAL A 37 -2.26 0.28 -1.04
CA VAL A 37 -2.75 1.30 -1.97
C VAL A 37 -2.54 0.86 -3.43
N GLY A 38 -3.64 0.50 -4.09
CA GLY A 38 -3.67 -0.09 -5.43
C GLY A 38 -4.20 0.86 -6.50
N LYS A 39 -4.04 0.51 -7.78
CA LYS A 39 -4.64 1.30 -8.87
C LYS A 39 -6.15 1.08 -8.92
N LYS A 40 -6.93 2.12 -9.18
CA LYS A 40 -8.39 2.04 -9.38
C LYS A 40 -8.80 1.01 -10.42
N SER A 41 -7.97 0.81 -11.45
CA SER A 41 -8.19 -0.21 -12.47
C SER A 41 -8.22 -1.64 -11.93
N LEU A 42 -7.62 -1.92 -10.77
CA LEU A 42 -7.60 -3.26 -10.16
C LEU A 42 -9.00 -3.72 -9.77
N ALA A 43 -9.92 -2.81 -9.46
CA ALA A 43 -11.30 -3.12 -9.12
C ALA A 43 -12.02 -3.95 -10.20
N TRP A 44 -11.60 -3.79 -11.46
CA TRP A 44 -12.21 -4.44 -12.62
C TRP A 44 -11.66 -5.83 -12.91
N ILE A 45 -10.63 -6.28 -12.18
CA ILE A 45 -10.13 -7.66 -12.32
C ILE A 45 -11.14 -8.58 -11.64
N PRO A 46 -11.76 -9.54 -12.36
CA PRO A 46 -12.74 -10.44 -11.76
C PRO A 46 -12.18 -11.17 -10.54
N PHE A 47 -12.97 -11.30 -9.48
CA PHE A 47 -12.63 -11.87 -8.18
C PHE A 47 -11.56 -11.09 -7.39
N PHE A 48 -10.39 -10.84 -7.98
CA PHE A 48 -9.28 -10.15 -7.30
C PHE A 48 -9.65 -8.71 -6.94
N GLY A 49 -10.19 -7.93 -7.87
CA GLY A 49 -10.49 -6.51 -7.66
C GLY A 49 -11.53 -6.27 -6.57
N GLN A 50 -12.57 -7.10 -6.59
CA GLN A 50 -13.66 -7.07 -5.61
C GLN A 50 -13.14 -7.46 -4.22
N LEU A 51 -12.37 -8.56 -4.12
CA LEU A 51 -11.78 -8.99 -2.85
C LEU A 51 -10.78 -7.97 -2.30
N TYR A 52 -9.95 -7.41 -3.18
CA TYR A 52 -8.98 -6.36 -2.83
C TYR A 52 -9.68 -5.14 -2.23
N TRP A 53 -10.78 -4.69 -2.83
CA TRP A 53 -11.58 -3.58 -2.30
C TRP A 53 -12.30 -3.94 -0.98
N LEU A 54 -12.93 -5.12 -0.91
CA LEU A 54 -13.68 -5.59 0.27
C LEU A 54 -12.80 -5.74 1.51
N THR A 55 -11.52 -6.07 1.33
CA THR A 55 -10.53 -6.18 2.41
C THR A 55 -10.02 -4.82 2.91
N GLY A 56 -10.58 -3.71 2.41
CA GLY A 56 -10.29 -2.36 2.90
C GLY A 56 -9.08 -1.69 2.24
N ASN A 57 -8.54 -2.26 1.15
CA ASN A 57 -7.46 -1.62 0.41
C ASN A 57 -7.96 -0.38 -0.34
N LEU A 58 -7.10 0.64 -0.43
CA LEU A 58 -7.43 1.90 -1.09
C LEU A 58 -7.11 1.82 -2.59
N LEU A 59 -8.04 2.30 -3.41
CA LEU A 59 -7.96 2.25 -4.87
C LEU A 59 -7.83 3.65 -5.46
N ILE A 60 -6.71 3.92 -6.12
CA ILE A 60 -6.31 5.29 -6.52
C ILE A 60 -6.20 5.44 -8.03
N ASP A 61 -6.63 6.59 -8.53
CA ASP A 61 -6.44 6.97 -9.92
C ASP A 61 -5.11 7.70 -10.09
N ARG A 62 -4.11 7.02 -10.69
CA ARG A 62 -2.76 7.56 -10.88
C ARG A 62 -2.62 8.43 -12.15
N ASN A 63 -3.63 8.48 -13.01
CA ASN A 63 -3.58 9.27 -14.25
C ASN A 63 -3.88 10.75 -14.01
N ASN A 64 -4.46 11.08 -12.85
CA ASN A 64 -4.72 12.45 -12.46
C ASN A 64 -3.70 12.88 -11.38
N ARG A 65 -2.55 13.41 -11.82
CA ARG A 65 -1.46 13.86 -10.92
C ARG A 65 -1.95 14.86 -9.86
N THR A 66 -2.99 15.63 -10.18
CA THR A 66 -3.64 16.58 -9.27
C THR A 66 -4.36 15.91 -8.09
N LYS A 67 -4.72 14.62 -8.20
CA LYS A 67 -5.39 13.85 -7.13
C LYS A 67 -4.45 13.03 -6.24
N ALA A 68 -3.16 12.94 -6.54
CA ALA A 68 -2.21 12.18 -5.73
C ALA A 68 -2.13 12.68 -4.26
N HIS A 69 -2.24 13.99 -4.06
CA HIS A 69 -2.34 14.58 -2.72
C HIS A 69 -3.61 14.17 -1.98
N GLY A 70 -4.73 14.00 -2.70
CA GLY A 70 -6.00 13.54 -2.12
C GLY A 70 -5.91 12.11 -1.58
N THR A 71 -5.14 11.23 -2.24
CA THR A 71 -4.89 9.87 -1.76
C THR A 71 -4.17 9.85 -0.42
N ILE A 72 -3.12 10.65 -0.26
CA ILE A 72 -2.35 10.69 1.00
C ILE A 72 -3.23 11.25 2.10
N ALA A 73 -4.02 12.30 1.81
CA ALA A 73 -5.00 12.83 2.75
C ALA A 73 -6.02 11.77 3.20
N GLU A 74 -6.48 10.91 2.29
CA GLU A 74 -7.38 9.80 2.63
C GLU A 74 -6.68 8.71 3.47
N VAL A 75 -5.44 8.34 3.13
CA VAL A 75 -4.60 7.43 3.94
C VAL A 75 -4.44 7.99 5.36
N VAL A 76 -4.04 9.25 5.50
CA VAL A 76 -3.88 9.94 6.78
C VAL A 76 -5.19 9.99 7.56
N HIS A 77 -6.31 10.29 6.89
CA HIS A 77 -7.63 10.32 7.52
C HIS A 77 -8.02 8.95 8.09
N GLN A 78 -7.79 7.87 7.35
CA GLN A 78 -8.06 6.51 7.81
C GLN A 78 -7.10 6.10 8.96
N PHE A 79 -5.82 6.44 8.83
CA PHE A 79 -4.79 6.22 9.85
C PHE A 79 -5.13 6.90 11.19
N ARG A 80 -5.77 8.07 11.16
CA ARG A 80 -6.17 8.78 12.40
C ARG A 80 -7.42 8.22 13.06
N ARG A 81 -8.27 7.50 12.33
CA ARG A 81 -9.59 7.07 12.81
C ARG A 81 -9.70 5.59 13.12
N ARG A 82 -8.76 4.78 12.63
CA ARG A 82 -8.80 3.32 12.73
C ARG A 82 -7.45 2.82 13.20
N THR A 83 -7.45 1.70 13.92
CA THR A 83 -6.22 0.95 14.20
C THR A 83 -5.87 0.11 12.98
N ILE A 84 -5.23 0.73 11.98
CA ILE A 84 -4.81 0.09 10.73
C ILE A 84 -3.40 0.54 10.35
N SER A 85 -2.65 -0.39 9.76
CA SER A 85 -1.36 -0.10 9.15
C SER A 85 -1.45 -0.05 7.63
N PHE A 86 -0.50 0.64 6.99
CA PHE A 86 -0.42 0.74 5.53
C PHE A 86 0.85 0.10 5.02
N TRP A 87 0.74 -0.67 3.94
CA TRP A 87 1.88 -1.20 3.21
C TRP A 87 2.01 -0.53 1.84
N MET A 88 3.15 0.11 1.63
CA MET A 88 3.40 1.01 0.53
C MET A 88 4.68 0.66 -0.23
N PHE A 89 4.59 0.91 -1.55
CA PHE A 89 5.68 0.74 -2.50
C PHE A 89 6.03 2.08 -3.13
N PRO A 90 6.94 2.87 -2.53
CA PRO A 90 7.18 4.28 -2.88
C PRO A 90 7.79 4.47 -4.27
N GLU A 91 8.33 3.42 -4.89
CA GLU A 91 8.74 3.40 -6.30
C GLU A 91 7.55 3.69 -7.24
N GLY A 92 6.34 3.30 -6.83
CA GLY A 92 5.11 3.46 -7.61
C GLY A 92 5.04 2.57 -8.87
N THR A 93 6.02 1.71 -9.10
CA THR A 93 6.07 0.71 -10.18
C THR A 93 6.95 -0.46 -9.76
N ARG A 94 6.93 -1.54 -10.54
CA ARG A 94 7.76 -2.73 -10.32
C ARG A 94 9.14 -2.54 -10.91
N SER A 95 10.19 -2.88 -10.18
CA SER A 95 11.55 -2.84 -10.67
C SER A 95 11.89 -4.00 -11.61
N ARG A 96 11.20 -5.15 -11.49
CA ARG A 96 11.42 -6.37 -12.30
C ARG A 96 12.88 -6.87 -12.26
N GLY A 97 13.47 -6.93 -11.07
CA GLY A 97 14.83 -7.44 -10.88
C GLY A 97 15.95 -6.41 -11.15
N ARG A 98 15.60 -5.15 -11.50
CA ARG A 98 16.59 -4.06 -11.69
C ARG A 98 17.08 -3.44 -10.37
N GLY A 99 16.89 -4.12 -9.24
CA GLY A 99 17.19 -3.56 -7.92
C GLY A 99 16.14 -2.56 -7.43
N LEU A 100 16.57 -1.61 -6.60
CA LEU A 100 15.74 -0.59 -5.98
C LEU A 100 15.57 0.62 -6.93
N LEU A 101 14.34 1.02 -7.24
CA LEU A 101 14.10 2.25 -8.01
C LEU A 101 14.05 3.48 -7.09
N PRO A 102 14.22 4.70 -7.66
CA PRO A 102 14.03 5.94 -6.90
C PRO A 102 12.64 6.04 -6.26
N PHE A 103 12.62 6.48 -5.01
CA PHE A 103 11.39 6.66 -4.26
C PHE A 103 10.72 7.98 -4.64
N LYS A 104 9.40 7.95 -4.80
CA LYS A 104 8.62 9.16 -5.04
C LYS A 104 8.35 9.87 -3.72
N THR A 105 8.67 11.16 -3.66
CA THR A 105 8.48 12.03 -2.48
C THR A 105 7.04 12.10 -2.01
N GLY A 106 6.06 11.96 -2.91
CA GLY A 106 4.64 11.91 -2.54
C GLY A 106 4.27 10.73 -1.62
N ALA A 107 5.12 9.72 -1.43
CA ALA A 107 4.87 8.71 -0.41
C ALA A 107 5.21 9.18 1.03
N PHE A 108 5.84 10.35 1.18
CA PHE A 108 6.47 10.85 2.41
C PHE A 108 6.05 12.27 2.81
N HIS A 109 5.19 12.94 2.04
CA HIS A 109 4.63 14.27 2.30
C HIS A 109 3.11 14.20 2.35
#